data_AF-A0A508A5Y2-F1
#
_entry.id   AF-A0A508A5Y2-F1
#
_cell.length_a   1.000
_cell.length_b   1.000
_cell.length_c   1.000
_cell.angle_alpha   90.00
_cell.angle_beta   90.00
_cell.angle_gamma   90.00
#
_symmetry.space_group_name_H-M   'P 1'
#
loop_
_entity.id
_entity.type
_entity.pdbx_description
1 polymer ?
#
loop_
_entity_poly.entity_id
_entity_poly.type
_entity_poly.pdbx_seq_one_letter_code
_entity_poly.pdbx_strand_id
1 'polypeptide(L)'
;MKQMELRTLLLATGLLMSPLCHAQWLGDESTIEIEYASPEEALKVLLNQRGAFVRQSHGWISISERDGLSSWSITTHLNPAHPTIIKTRPYMSSTGHKLGVSMLCGANVETCNEVATRFRVHRDRIRRMPQWPHDEAEAGNGS
;
A
#
# COMPACT_ATOMS: atom_id res chain seq x y z
N MET A 1 -15.45 -61.52 27.97
CA MET A 1 -15.59 -60.07 27.72
C MET A 1 -14.32 -59.62 27.02
N LYS A 2 -14.38 -59.37 25.69
CA LYS A 2 -13.20 -59.13 24.86
C LYS A 2 -13.00 -57.62 24.68
N GLN A 3 -11.82 -57.14 25.07
CA GLN A 3 -11.31 -55.81 24.77
C GLN A 3 -11.28 -55.58 23.25
N MET A 4 -11.71 -54.39 22.83
CA MET A 4 -11.68 -53.94 21.45
C MET A 4 -10.76 -52.71 21.42
N GLU A 5 -9.53 -52.97 20.99
CA GLU A 5 -8.45 -52.00 20.80
C GLU A 5 -8.83 -50.97 19.73
N LEU A 6 -9.14 -49.75 20.15
CA LEU A 6 -9.43 -48.62 19.27
C LEU A 6 -8.11 -48.01 18.80
N ARG A 7 -7.63 -48.45 17.63
CA ARG A 7 -6.40 -47.96 17.01
C ARG A 7 -6.54 -46.50 16.59
N THR A 8 -5.86 -45.63 17.34
CA THR A 8 -5.63 -44.22 17.06
C THR A 8 -4.89 -44.05 15.73
N LEU A 9 -5.62 -43.61 14.68
CA LEU A 9 -5.05 -43.15 13.43
C LEU A 9 -4.59 -41.70 13.59
N LEU A 10 -3.32 -41.54 13.92
CA LEU A 10 -2.59 -40.26 13.83
C LEU A 10 -2.46 -39.88 12.35
N LEU A 11 -3.39 -39.06 11.85
CA LEU A 11 -3.21 -38.33 10.60
C LEU A 11 -2.17 -37.23 10.83
N ALA A 12 -0.95 -37.48 10.34
CA ALA A 12 0.10 -36.49 10.25
C ALA A 12 -0.29 -35.40 9.24
N THR A 13 -1.01 -34.37 9.70
CA THR A 13 -1.21 -33.12 8.97
C THR A 13 0.13 -32.39 8.88
N GLY A 14 0.87 -32.65 7.79
CA GLY A 14 2.02 -31.85 7.39
C GLY A 14 1.56 -30.46 6.97
N LEU A 15 1.65 -29.50 7.89
CA LEU A 15 1.61 -28.07 7.56
C LEU A 15 2.83 -27.74 6.69
N LEU A 16 2.64 -27.74 5.37
CA LEU A 16 3.49 -27.01 4.44
C LEU A 16 3.26 -25.51 4.70
N MET A 17 3.95 -24.98 5.71
CA MET A 17 4.10 -23.53 5.90
C MET A 17 4.99 -23.00 4.78
N SER A 18 4.38 -22.69 3.63
CA SER A 18 5.04 -21.91 2.58
C SER A 18 5.30 -20.50 3.12
N PRO A 19 6.56 -20.05 3.22
CA PRO A 19 6.85 -18.68 3.60
C PRO A 19 6.41 -17.78 2.43
N LEU A 20 5.26 -17.13 2.59
CA LEU A 20 4.91 -15.98 1.76
C LEU A 20 6.01 -14.94 1.99
N CYS A 21 6.92 -14.85 1.03
CA CYS A 21 8.04 -13.93 1.03
C CYS A 21 7.50 -12.51 0.81
N HIS A 22 6.89 -11.93 1.84
CA HIS A 22 6.47 -10.54 1.85
C HIS A 22 7.72 -9.68 2.05
N ALA A 23 8.34 -9.28 0.96
CA ALA A 23 9.41 -8.29 0.99
C ALA A 23 8.82 -6.93 1.40
N GLN A 24 8.79 -6.64 2.71
CA GLN A 24 8.54 -5.30 3.22
C GLN A 24 9.80 -4.45 3.01
N TRP A 25 9.69 -3.47 2.12
CA TRP A 25 10.78 -2.55 1.81
C TRP A 25 10.75 -1.38 2.81
N LEU A 26 11.68 -1.38 3.77
CA LEU A 26 11.84 -0.32 4.78
C LEU A 26 12.75 0.79 4.23
N GLY A 27 12.17 1.80 3.58
CA GLY A 27 12.87 3.00 3.13
C GLY A 27 12.52 4.23 3.98
N ASP A 28 13.40 4.56 4.93
CA ASP A 28 13.62 5.85 5.63
C ASP A 28 12.41 6.73 6.08
N GLU A 29 12.25 6.76 7.40
CA GLU A 29 11.75 7.81 8.34
C GLU A 29 10.33 8.43 8.23
N SER A 30 9.39 7.79 7.58
CA SER A 30 8.00 7.92 8.03
C SER A 30 7.36 6.55 8.02
N THR A 31 6.98 6.06 9.21
CA THR A 31 6.34 4.76 9.48
C THR A 31 4.92 4.71 8.91
N ILE A 32 4.77 4.99 7.62
CA ILE A 32 3.52 4.72 6.92
C ILE A 32 3.52 3.21 6.69
N GLU A 33 2.86 2.51 7.61
CA GLU A 33 2.66 1.08 7.47
C GLU A 33 1.35 0.80 6.72
N ILE A 34 1.35 -0.33 6.02
CA ILE A 34 0.16 -0.93 5.44
C ILE A 34 -0.31 -1.96 6.46
N GLU A 35 -1.44 -1.68 7.09
CA GLU A 35 -1.99 -2.46 8.21
C GLU A 35 -2.77 -3.71 7.75
N TYR A 36 -2.76 -4.00 6.45
CA TYR A 36 -3.50 -5.10 5.83
C TYR A 36 -2.58 -6.28 5.55
N ALA A 37 -3.10 -7.50 5.70
CA ALA A 37 -2.34 -8.71 5.43
C ALA A 37 -2.14 -8.95 3.92
N SER A 38 -3.05 -8.45 3.07
CA SER A 38 -2.95 -8.56 1.62
C SER A 38 -3.52 -7.35 0.85
N PRO A 39 -3.13 -7.14 -0.42
CA PRO A 39 -3.73 -6.13 -1.30
C PRO A 39 -5.25 -6.30 -1.50
N GLU A 40 -5.74 -7.54 -1.53
CA GLU A 40 -7.16 -7.86 -1.71
C GLU A 40 -7.98 -7.53 -0.46
N GLU A 41 -7.44 -7.83 0.73
CA GLU A 41 -8.06 -7.44 2.00
C GLU A 41 -8.17 -5.91 2.08
N ALA A 42 -7.08 -5.22 1.79
CA ALA A 42 -7.05 -3.76 1.74
C ALA A 42 -8.10 -3.21 0.76
N LEU A 43 -8.18 -3.77 -0.46
CA LEU A 43 -9.15 -3.32 -1.46
C LEU A 43 -10.60 -3.46 -0.96
N LYS A 44 -10.95 -4.59 -0.33
CA LYS A 44 -12.29 -4.80 0.23
C LYS A 44 -12.63 -3.76 1.28
N VAL A 45 -11.70 -3.48 2.21
CA VAL A 45 -11.91 -2.50 3.27
C VAL A 45 -12.04 -1.08 2.69
N LEU A 46 -11.10 -0.68 1.82
CA LEU A 46 -11.03 0.66 1.26
C LEU A 46 -12.22 1.00 0.37
N LEU A 47 -12.76 0.04 -0.41
CA LEU A 47 -13.97 0.26 -1.22
C LEU A 47 -15.23 0.51 -0.39
N ASN A 48 -15.26 0.04 0.86
CA ASN A 48 -16.38 0.26 1.77
C ASN A 48 -16.22 1.54 2.61
N GLN A 49 -15.11 2.26 2.48
CA GLN A 49 -14.86 3.49 3.23
C GLN A 49 -15.74 4.63 2.70
N ARG A 50 -16.62 5.15 3.57
CA ARG A 50 -17.55 6.23 3.19
C ARG A 50 -16.79 7.49 2.78
N GLY A 51 -17.07 8.00 1.59
CA GLY A 51 -16.49 9.25 1.07
C GLY A 51 -15.07 9.09 0.51
N ALA A 52 -14.60 7.86 0.30
CA ALA A 52 -13.42 7.63 -0.51
C ALA A 52 -13.71 7.93 -1.99
N PHE A 53 -12.74 8.52 -2.69
CA PHE A 53 -12.81 8.75 -4.13
C PHE A 53 -12.10 7.61 -4.84
N VAL A 54 -12.83 6.87 -5.66
CA VAL A 54 -12.31 5.70 -6.38
C VAL A 54 -12.19 6.02 -7.86
N ARG A 55 -11.03 5.76 -8.44
CA ARG A 55 -10.78 5.86 -9.88
C ARG A 55 -10.05 4.63 -10.37
N GLN A 56 -10.49 4.08 -11.50
CA GLN A 56 -9.80 2.97 -12.15
C GLN A 56 -9.13 3.44 -13.44
N SER A 57 -7.88 3.02 -13.68
CA SER A 57 -7.15 3.37 -14.90
C SER A 57 -6.00 2.40 -15.16
N HIS A 58 -5.89 1.86 -16.38
CA HIS A 58 -4.75 1.05 -16.84
C HIS A 58 -4.35 -0.09 -15.88
N GLY A 59 -5.34 -0.84 -15.40
CA GLY A 59 -5.10 -1.96 -14.46
C GLY A 59 -4.78 -1.52 -13.03
N TRP A 60 -5.00 -0.25 -12.67
CA TRP A 60 -4.88 0.26 -11.31
C TRP A 60 -6.22 0.77 -10.80
N ILE A 61 -6.46 0.58 -9.51
CA ILE A 61 -7.51 1.23 -8.73
C ILE A 61 -6.81 2.23 -7.80
N SER A 62 -7.07 3.51 -8.01
CA SER A 62 -6.65 4.60 -7.14
C SER A 62 -7.79 4.95 -6.19
N ILE A 63 -7.50 4.98 -4.89
CA ILE A 63 -8.46 5.33 -3.84
C ILE A 63 -7.88 6.47 -3.03
N SER A 64 -8.49 7.65 -3.07
CA SER A 64 -8.15 8.75 -2.17
C SER A 64 -9.08 8.71 -0.97
N GLU A 65 -8.49 8.77 0.23
CA GLU A 65 -9.27 8.89 1.46
C GLU A 65 -9.98 10.25 1.52
N ARG A 66 -11.01 10.33 2.39
CA ARG A 66 -11.83 11.54 2.51
C ARG A 66 -11.02 12.77 2.93
N ASP A 67 -9.96 12.57 3.71
CA ASP A 67 -9.08 13.67 4.15
C ASP A 67 -8.24 14.25 3.01
N GLY A 68 -8.18 13.57 1.86
CA GLY A 68 -7.35 13.95 0.71
C GLY A 68 -5.84 13.81 0.96
N LEU A 69 -5.42 13.33 2.13
CA LEU A 69 -4.03 13.19 2.50
C LEU A 69 -3.50 11.82 2.09
N SER A 70 -4.27 10.76 2.33
CA SER A 70 -3.82 9.41 1.97
C SER A 70 -4.41 8.99 0.63
N SER A 71 -3.55 8.43 -0.21
CA SER A 71 -3.99 7.75 -1.43
C SER A 71 -3.42 6.36 -1.53
N TRP A 72 -4.23 5.46 -2.04
CA TRP A 72 -3.93 4.06 -2.24
C TRP A 72 -3.93 3.76 -3.73
N SER A 73 -2.97 2.99 -4.21
CA SER A 73 -2.93 2.46 -5.58
C SER A 73 -2.84 0.95 -5.51
N ILE A 74 -3.84 0.27 -6.07
CA ILE A 74 -3.98 -1.19 -6.01
C ILE A 74 -4.04 -1.74 -7.43
N THR A 75 -3.25 -2.75 -7.74
CA THR A 75 -3.29 -3.39 -9.05
C THR A 75 -4.49 -4.31 -9.19
N THR A 76 -5.13 -4.29 -10.36
CA THR A 76 -6.10 -5.32 -10.76
C THR A 76 -5.41 -6.45 -11.52
N HIS A 77 -6.11 -7.55 -11.75
CA HIS A 77 -5.61 -8.69 -12.55
C HIS A 77 -5.16 -8.33 -13.98
N LEU A 78 -5.49 -7.14 -14.49
CA LEU A 78 -5.02 -6.65 -15.79
C LEU A 78 -3.59 -6.07 -15.75
N ASN A 79 -3.03 -5.89 -14.55
CA ASN A 79 -1.70 -5.33 -14.36
C ASN A 79 -0.68 -6.45 -14.06
N PRO A 80 0.49 -6.48 -14.71
CA PRO A 80 1.53 -7.49 -14.46
C PRO A 80 2.05 -7.52 -13.02
N ALA A 81 1.93 -6.42 -12.28
CA ALA A 81 2.30 -6.34 -10.87
C ALA A 81 1.16 -6.76 -9.92
N HIS A 82 0.10 -7.41 -10.40
CA HIS A 82 -0.90 -7.97 -9.52
C HIS A 82 -0.39 -9.22 -8.78
N PRO A 83 -0.61 -9.33 -7.45
CA PRO A 83 -1.25 -8.36 -6.56
C PRO A 83 -0.24 -7.38 -5.93
N THR A 84 -0.55 -6.08 -5.95
CA THR A 84 0.26 -5.02 -5.33
C THR A 84 -0.63 -3.91 -4.80
N ILE A 85 -0.29 -3.38 -3.63
CA ILE A 85 -0.86 -2.16 -3.08
C ILE A 85 0.25 -1.19 -2.67
N ILE A 86 0.00 0.10 -2.89
CA ILE A 86 0.88 1.19 -2.51
C ILE A 86 0.07 2.22 -1.76
N LYS A 87 0.57 2.63 -0.59
CA LYS A 87 0.03 3.73 0.21
C LYS A 87 0.97 4.91 0.09
N THR A 88 0.42 6.09 -0.19
CA THR A 88 1.16 7.35 -0.15
C THR A 88 0.46 8.32 0.78
N ARG A 89 1.23 9.01 1.63
CA ARG A 89 0.70 10.01 2.56
C ARG A 89 1.73 11.14 2.72
N PRO A 90 1.33 12.42 2.59
CA PRO A 90 2.20 13.53 2.92
C PRO A 90 2.38 13.58 4.43
N TYR A 91 3.59 13.91 4.87
CA TYR A 91 3.91 14.14 6.27
C TYR A 91 4.85 15.35 6.40
N MET A 92 4.80 16.01 7.55
CA MET A 92 5.74 17.08 7.87
C MET A 92 7.01 16.48 8.47
N SER A 93 8.17 16.88 7.98
CA SER A 93 9.48 16.54 8.55
C SER A 93 10.22 17.80 8.99
N SER A 94 11.35 17.66 9.67
CA SER A 94 12.22 18.79 10.05
C SER A 94 12.70 19.63 8.86
N THR A 95 12.72 19.04 7.65
CA THR A 95 13.14 19.71 6.40
C THR A 95 11.96 20.07 5.50
N GLY A 96 10.73 20.10 6.03
CA GLY A 96 9.50 20.45 5.30
C GLY A 96 8.62 19.26 4.92
N HIS A 97 7.66 19.51 4.02
CA HIS A 97 6.70 18.51 3.55
C HIS A 97 7.39 17.40 2.75
N LYS A 98 7.16 16.16 3.14
CA LYS A 98 7.63 14.96 2.44
C LYS A 98 6.44 14.08 2.07
N LEU A 99 6.61 13.31 0.99
CA LEU A 99 5.69 12.24 0.64
C LEU A 99 6.28 10.91 1.10
N GLY A 100 5.61 10.24 2.01
CA GLY A 100 5.98 8.90 2.43
C GLY A 100 5.23 7.86 1.60
N VAL A 101 5.88 6.72 1.37
CA VAL A 101 5.42 5.67 0.44
C VAL A 101 5.64 4.33 1.10
N SER A 102 4.62 3.48 1.07
CA SER A 102 4.68 2.10 1.55
C SER A 102 4.09 1.17 0.50
N MET A 103 4.61 -0.06 0.42
CA MET A 103 4.21 -1.01 -0.61
C MET A 103 4.13 -2.42 -0.03
N LEU A 104 3.07 -3.13 -0.42
CA LEU A 104 2.94 -4.58 -0.25
C LEU A 104 2.76 -5.18 -1.64
N CYS A 105 3.72 -6.00 -2.06
CA CYS A 105 3.77 -6.60 -3.39
C CYS A 105 3.82 -8.13 -3.26
N GLY A 106 2.90 -8.81 -3.95
CA GLY A 106 2.84 -10.27 -4.07
C GLY A 106 3.18 -10.78 -5.47
N ALA A 107 3.65 -9.92 -6.37
CA ALA A 107 4.21 -10.33 -7.65
C ALA A 107 5.62 -10.93 -7.49
N ASN A 108 6.27 -11.31 -8.60
CA ASN A 108 7.67 -11.74 -8.56
C ASN A 108 8.61 -10.56 -8.19
N VAL A 109 9.78 -10.88 -7.66
CA VAL A 109 10.75 -9.90 -7.11
C VAL A 109 11.14 -8.84 -8.14
N GLU A 110 11.38 -9.23 -9.39
CA GLU A 110 11.77 -8.30 -10.46
C GLU A 110 10.67 -7.26 -10.71
N THR A 111 9.43 -7.73 -10.84
CA THR A 111 8.25 -6.86 -11.02
C THR A 111 8.03 -5.95 -9.81
N CYS A 112 8.17 -6.47 -8.58
CA CYS A 112 8.06 -5.65 -7.38
C CYS A 112 9.14 -4.55 -7.32
N ASN A 113 10.37 -4.87 -7.71
CA ASN A 113 11.47 -3.91 -7.75
C ASN A 113 11.25 -2.82 -8.81
N GLU A 114 10.69 -3.17 -9.97
CA GLU A 114 10.31 -2.18 -10.98
C GLU A 114 9.26 -1.20 -10.44
N VAL A 115 8.22 -1.71 -9.79
CA VAL A 115 7.16 -0.89 -9.19
C VAL A 115 7.74 0.04 -8.13
N ALA A 116 8.53 -0.50 -7.18
CA ALA A 116 9.18 0.29 -6.15
C ALA A 116 10.05 1.40 -6.75
N THR A 117 10.80 1.09 -7.80
CA THR A 117 11.66 2.06 -8.50
C THR A 117 10.84 3.18 -9.14
N ARG A 118 9.76 2.84 -9.86
CA ARG A 118 8.88 3.84 -10.49
C ARG A 118 8.26 4.78 -9.45
N PHE A 119 7.77 4.24 -8.35
CA PHE A 119 7.17 5.04 -7.28
C PHE A 119 8.19 5.90 -6.54
N ARG A 120 9.42 5.40 -6.33
CA ARG A 120 10.52 6.21 -5.80
C ARG A 120 10.83 7.40 -6.70
N VAL A 121 10.96 7.19 -8.01
CA VAL A 121 11.19 8.27 -8.98
C VAL A 121 10.03 9.28 -8.98
N HIS A 122 8.79 8.80 -8.89
CA HIS A 122 7.61 9.67 -8.81
C HIS A 122 7.62 10.53 -7.54
N ARG A 123 7.89 9.94 -6.37
CA ARG A 123 8.06 10.64 -5.10
C ARG A 123 9.13 11.72 -5.18
N ASP A 124 10.29 11.37 -5.75
CA ASP A 124 11.43 12.29 -5.87
C ASP A 124 11.16 13.42 -6.88
N ARG A 125 10.22 13.23 -7.82
CA ARG A 125 9.71 14.31 -8.67
C ARG A 125 8.82 15.28 -7.91
N ILE A 126 7.90 14.76 -7.09
CA ILE A 126 7.00 15.60 -6.27
C ILE A 126 7.82 16.49 -5.31
N ARG A 127 8.88 15.94 -4.69
CA ARG A 127 9.79 16.70 -3.80
C ARG A 127 10.50 17.87 -4.48
N ARG A 128 10.66 17.82 -5.81
CA ARG A 128 11.35 18.87 -6.58
C ARG A 128 10.40 19.94 -7.10
N MET A 129 9.09 19.79 -6.92
CA MET A 129 8.18 20.88 -7.24
C MET A 129 8.46 22.03 -6.25
N PRO A 130 8.73 23.25 -6.75
CA PRO A 130 8.81 24.41 -5.89
C PRO A 130 7.58 24.43 -4.99
N GLN A 131 7.80 24.58 -3.68
CA GLN A 131 6.71 24.71 -2.73
C GLN A 131 5.79 25.82 -3.26
N TRP A 132 4.55 25.46 -3.59
CA TRP A 132 3.60 26.42 -4.12
C TRP A 132 3.54 27.58 -3.12
N PRO A 133 3.75 28.84 -3.54
CA PRO A 133 3.78 29.96 -2.60
C PRO A 133 2.44 30.01 -1.88
N HIS A 134 2.44 29.61 -0.61
CA HIS A 134 1.26 29.69 0.25
C HIS A 134 0.99 31.14 0.70
N ASP A 135 1.95 32.04 0.47
CA ASP A 135 1.96 33.39 1.04
C ASP A 135 1.25 34.45 0.17
N GLU A 136 0.84 34.12 -1.07
CA GLU A 136 0.18 35.09 -1.96
C GLU A 136 -1.34 35.19 -1.77
N ALA A 137 -1.96 34.31 -0.97
CA ALA A 137 -3.42 34.32 -0.78
C ALA A 137 -3.93 35.30 0.29
N GLU A 138 -3.06 35.84 1.17
CA GLU A 138 -3.51 36.72 2.27
C GLU A 138 -3.34 38.23 1.98
N ALA A 139 -2.69 38.62 0.90
CA ALA A 139 -2.41 40.04 0.61
C ALA A 139 -3.60 40.83 0.00
N GLY A 140 -4.78 40.22 -0.16
CA GLY A 140 -5.87 40.78 -0.97
C GLY A 140 -7.14 41.28 -0.27
N ASN A 141 -7.28 41.15 1.06
CA ASN A 141 -8.55 41.44 1.75
C ASN A 141 -8.47 42.60 2.77
N GLY A 142 -7.79 43.68 2.39
CA GLY A 142 -7.80 44.95 3.11
C GLY A 142 -8.32 46.07 2.20
N SER A 143 -9.63 46.30 2.19
CA SER A 143 -10.28 47.51 1.69
C SER A 143 -11.58 47.74 2.45
#